data_AF-D4ZFV6-F1
#
_entry.id   AF-D4ZFV6-F1
#
_cell.length_a   1.000
_cell.length_b   1.000
_cell.length_c   1.000
_cell.angle_alpha   90.00
_cell.angle_beta   90.00
_cell.angle_gamma   90.00
#
_symmetry.space_group_name_H-M   'P 1'
#
loop_
_entity.id
_entity.type
_entity.pdbx_description
1 polymer ?
#
loop_
_entity_poly.entity_id
_entity_poly.type
_entity_poly.pdbx_seq_one_letter_code
_entity_poly.pdbx_strand_id
1 'polypeptide(L)'
;MNSQKERDMPNQQELVLTADTFSRGALRMTVTLLRGINPRLALTVQNQMCSPINPQRDNNPSPKDNFKIALAPLEVRWVVESLQIKGQHPQVDPGTQMLVKALIIDWINYANLLIDSENSKNAY
;
A
#
# COMPACT_ATOMS: atom_id res chain seq x y z
N MET A 1 36.00 -39.78 5.44
CA MET A 1 36.72 -38.63 4.85
C MET A 1 35.96 -38.20 3.60
N ASN A 2 35.70 -36.90 3.49
CA ASN A 2 35.07 -36.14 2.39
C ASN A 2 33.54 -36.30 2.21
N SER A 3 32.77 -35.26 1.90
CA SER A 3 32.77 -33.82 2.19
C SER A 3 31.54 -33.29 1.45
N GLN A 4 30.73 -32.48 2.14
CA GLN A 4 29.86 -31.42 1.62
C GLN A 4 29.04 -31.65 0.33
N LYS A 5 27.72 -31.58 0.47
CA LYS A 5 26.95 -30.55 -0.25
C LYS A 5 25.66 -30.20 0.50
N GLU A 6 25.80 -29.35 1.51
CA GLU A 6 24.71 -28.45 1.92
C GLU A 6 24.24 -27.70 0.69
N ARG A 7 23.00 -27.96 0.27
CA ARG A 7 22.28 -27.08 -0.64
C ARG A 7 21.61 -26.03 0.23
N ASP A 8 22.33 -24.95 0.44
CA ASP A 8 21.81 -23.66 0.88
C ASP A 8 20.63 -23.30 -0.04
N MET A 9 19.41 -23.50 0.44
CA MET A 9 18.23 -22.94 -0.20
C MET A 9 18.24 -21.45 0.11
N PRO A 10 17.94 -20.57 -0.86
CA PRO A 10 17.91 -19.14 -0.59
C PRO A 10 16.87 -18.91 0.51
N ASN A 11 17.35 -18.45 1.66
CA ASN A 11 16.56 -17.99 2.79
C ASN A 11 15.47 -17.05 2.23
N GLN A 12 14.25 -17.57 2.10
CA GLN A 12 13.10 -16.75 1.74
C GLN A 12 12.89 -15.84 2.94
N GLN A 13 13.52 -14.66 2.90
CA GLN A 13 13.28 -13.61 3.88
C GLN A 13 11.76 -13.45 3.96
N GLU A 14 11.20 -13.89 5.08
CA GLU A 14 9.78 -13.75 5.36
C GLU A 14 9.47 -12.27 5.24
N LEU A 15 8.77 -11.91 4.17
CA LEU A 15 8.50 -10.52 3.85
C LEU A 15 7.53 -10.03 4.93
N VAL A 16 8.05 -9.36 5.95
CA VAL A 16 7.23 -8.81 7.03
C VAL A 16 6.41 -7.67 6.42
N LEU A 17 5.16 -7.97 6.09
CA LEU A 17 4.20 -7.00 5.57
C LEU A 17 3.75 -6.11 6.73
N THR A 18 4.29 -4.89 6.78
CA THR A 18 3.87 -3.84 7.70
C THR A 18 2.75 -3.00 7.09
N ALA A 19 2.07 -2.17 7.90
CA ALA A 19 0.93 -1.37 7.45
C ALA A 19 1.27 -0.29 6.39
N ASP A 20 2.55 -0.06 6.11
CA ASP A 20 3.04 0.75 4.99
C ASP A 20 3.17 -0.02 3.68
N THR A 21 2.80 -1.30 3.66
CA THR A 21 2.90 -2.15 2.48
C THR A 21 1.55 -2.36 1.81
N PHE A 22 1.45 -1.97 0.55
CA PHE A 22 0.22 -2.08 -0.24
C PHE A 22 0.43 -2.91 -1.49
N SER A 23 -0.58 -3.70 -1.87
CA SER A 23 -0.58 -4.41 -3.14
C SER A 23 -0.80 -3.47 -4.32
N ARG A 24 -0.32 -3.86 -5.51
CA ARG A 24 -0.57 -3.16 -6.78
C ARG A 24 -2.06 -2.94 -7.00
N GLY A 25 -2.87 -3.96 -6.66
CA GLY A 25 -4.33 -3.89 -6.78
C GLY A 25 -4.91 -2.76 -5.94
N ALA A 26 -4.57 -2.72 -4.65
CA ALA A 26 -5.05 -1.68 -3.73
C ALA A 26 -4.66 -0.27 -4.17
N LEU A 27 -3.41 -0.08 -4.61
CA LEU A 27 -2.91 1.21 -5.08
C LEU A 27 -3.58 1.63 -6.39
N ARG A 28 -3.74 0.73 -7.36
CA ARG A 28 -4.44 1.03 -8.61
C ARG A 28 -5.90 1.43 -8.38
N MET A 29 -6.59 0.75 -7.46
CA MET A 29 -7.96 1.10 -7.10
C MET A 29 -8.01 2.45 -6.40
N THR A 30 -7.09 2.70 -5.47
CA THR A 30 -6.96 4.02 -4.82
C THR A 30 -6.74 5.12 -5.86
N VAL A 31 -5.78 4.97 -6.78
CA VAL A 31 -5.52 5.95 -7.85
C VAL A 31 -6.76 6.18 -8.71
N THR A 32 -7.48 5.11 -9.08
CA THR A 32 -8.69 5.21 -9.90
C THR A 32 -9.78 6.03 -9.20
N LEU A 33 -9.98 5.80 -7.90
CA LEU A 33 -10.96 6.53 -7.10
C LEU A 33 -10.54 7.99 -6.90
N LEU A 34 -9.26 8.24 -6.66
CA LEU A 34 -8.71 9.58 -6.44
C LEU A 34 -8.71 10.44 -7.70
N ARG A 35 -8.52 9.87 -8.89
CA ARG A 35 -8.49 10.64 -10.15
C ARG A 35 -9.74 11.48 -10.38
N GLY A 36 -10.90 11.04 -9.89
CA GLY A 36 -12.15 11.79 -10.00
C GLY A 36 -12.34 12.92 -8.98
N ILE A 37 -11.47 13.00 -7.96
CA ILE A 37 -11.64 13.93 -6.82
C ILE A 37 -10.41 14.83 -6.70
N ASN A 38 -9.22 14.23 -6.66
CA ASN A 38 -7.94 14.91 -6.54
C ASN A 38 -6.90 14.23 -7.46
N PRO A 39 -6.79 14.67 -8.73
CA PRO A 39 -5.85 14.11 -9.71
C PRO A 39 -4.39 14.21 -9.28
N ARG A 40 -4.03 15.28 -8.55
CA ARG A 40 -2.66 15.48 -8.05
C ARG A 40 -2.29 14.41 -7.02
N LEU A 41 -3.18 14.17 -6.06
CA LEU A 41 -2.99 13.12 -5.06
C LEU A 41 -2.97 11.72 -5.71
N ALA A 42 -3.80 11.50 -6.73
CA ALA A 42 -3.78 10.26 -7.50
C ALA A 42 -2.42 10.02 -8.17
N LEU A 43 -1.78 11.07 -8.71
CA LEU A 43 -0.44 10.97 -9.27
C LEU A 43 0.61 10.68 -8.18
N THR A 44 0.51 11.31 -7.01
CA THR A 44 1.39 11.03 -5.87
C THR A 44 1.34 9.55 -5.48
N VAL A 45 0.14 8.98 -5.30
CA VAL A 45 -0.05 7.55 -4.99
C VAL A 45 0.45 6.67 -6.15
N GLN A 46 0.25 7.09 -7.40
CA GLN A 46 0.73 6.37 -8.57
C GLN A 46 2.26 6.26 -8.61
N ASN A 47 2.96 7.32 -8.22
CA ASN A 47 4.42 7.34 -8.19
C ASN A 47 5.03 6.39 -7.14
N GLN A 48 4.23 5.92 -6.17
CA GLN A 48 4.67 4.91 -5.21
C GLN A 48 4.76 3.49 -5.83
N MET A 49 4.17 3.28 -7.02
CA MET A 49 4.15 1.98 -7.70
C MET A 49 5.36 1.73 -8.60
N CYS A 50 6.46 2.49 -8.46
CA CYS A 50 7.63 2.40 -9.35
C CYS A 50 8.57 1.22 -9.05
N SER A 51 8.63 0.73 -7.80
CA SER A 51 9.58 -0.32 -7.40
C SER A 51 8.94 -1.28 -6.40
N PRO A 52 8.50 -2.47 -6.85
CA PRO A 52 7.89 -3.44 -5.94
C PRO A 52 8.95 -4.05 -5.02
N ILE A 53 8.58 -4.33 -3.78
CA ILE A 53 9.48 -4.94 -2.78
C ILE A 53 9.65 -6.46 -2.98
N ASN A 54 8.73 -7.09 -3.73
CA ASN A 54 8.74 -8.50 -4.09
C ASN A 54 8.65 -8.64 -5.62
N PRO A 55 9.67 -8.19 -6.39
CA PRO A 55 9.65 -8.32 -7.82
C PRO A 55 9.52 -9.80 -8.23
N GLN A 56 8.61 -10.09 -9.15
CA GLN A 56 8.49 -11.42 -9.74
C GLN A 56 9.78 -11.78 -10.50
N ARG A 57 10.17 -13.07 -10.49
CA ARG A 57 11.40 -13.53 -11.18
C ARG A 57 11.37 -13.34 -12.69
N ASP A 58 10.17 -13.30 -13.27
CA ASP A 58 9.94 -13.06 -14.70
C ASP A 58 9.87 -11.57 -15.05
N ASN A 59 10.04 -10.68 -14.06
CA ASN A 59 9.92 -9.23 -14.18
C ASN A 59 8.57 -8.76 -14.73
N ASN A 60 7.54 -9.62 -14.68
CA ASN A 60 6.22 -9.31 -15.19
C ASN A 60 5.36 -8.66 -14.09
N PRO A 61 4.64 -7.55 -14.35
CA PRO A 61 3.84 -6.88 -13.32
C PRO A 61 2.74 -7.79 -12.79
N SER A 62 2.78 -8.13 -11.50
CA SER A 62 1.75 -8.95 -10.85
C SER A 62 0.83 -8.10 -9.98
N PRO A 63 -0.48 -8.41 -9.90
CA PRO A 63 -1.38 -7.83 -8.90
C PRO A 63 -0.91 -8.08 -7.46
N LYS A 64 -0.09 -9.12 -7.24
CA LYS A 64 0.53 -9.49 -5.97
C LYS A 64 1.83 -8.75 -5.68
N ASP A 65 2.26 -7.87 -6.58
CA ASP A 65 3.37 -6.96 -6.31
C ASP A 65 2.97 -6.06 -5.14
N ASN A 66 3.81 -6.04 -4.13
CA ASN A 66 3.69 -5.20 -2.96
C ASN A 66 4.64 -4.02 -3.12
N PHE A 67 4.22 -2.89 -2.59
CA PHE A 67 4.97 -1.65 -2.62
C PHE A 67 5.00 -1.09 -1.21
N LYS A 68 6.19 -0.66 -0.80
CA LYS A 68 6.33 0.09 0.44
C LYS A 68 6.02 1.56 0.14
N ILE A 69 5.05 2.10 0.86
CA ILE A 69 4.56 3.45 0.67
C ILE A 69 5.33 4.41 1.57
N ALA A 70 5.79 5.51 0.98
CA ALA A 70 6.40 6.62 1.68
C ALA A 70 5.66 7.91 1.31
N LEU A 71 4.57 8.18 2.03
CA LEU A 71 3.78 9.40 1.88
C LEU A 71 3.83 10.22 3.17
N ALA A 72 3.69 11.53 3.03
CA ALA A 72 3.58 12.40 4.20
C ALA A 72 2.24 12.15 4.93
N PRO A 73 2.16 12.29 6.26
CA PRO A 73 0.92 12.06 7.02
C PRO A 73 -0.27 12.88 6.51
N LEU A 74 -0.03 14.11 6.04
CA LEU A 74 -1.06 14.96 5.43
C LEU A 74 -1.60 14.37 4.11
N GLU A 75 -0.74 13.77 3.31
CA GLU A 75 -1.15 13.14 2.05
C GLU A 75 -1.99 11.89 2.34
N VAL A 76 -1.61 11.08 3.34
CA VAL A 76 -2.40 9.92 3.80
C VAL A 76 -3.79 10.35 4.25
N ARG A 77 -3.88 11.43 5.03
CA ARG A 77 -5.15 12.00 5.45
C ARG A 77 -6.02 12.38 4.24
N TRP A 78 -5.45 13.09 3.26
CA TRP A 78 -6.20 13.47 2.05
C TRP A 78 -6.67 12.27 1.25
N VAL A 79 -5.93 11.15 1.25
CA VAL A 79 -6.35 9.91 0.60
C VAL A 79 -7.60 9.36 1.30
N VAL A 80 -7.55 9.23 2.63
CA VAL A 80 -8.68 8.74 3.43
C VAL A 80 -9.92 9.62 3.24
N GLU A 81 -9.78 10.93 3.34
CA GLU A 81 -10.88 11.89 3.16
C GLU A 81 -11.50 11.77 1.75
N SER A 82 -10.67 11.68 0.71
CA SER A 82 -11.14 11.52 -0.67
C SER A 82 -11.87 10.20 -0.88
N LEU A 83 -11.38 9.11 -0.28
CA LEU A 83 -12.05 7.80 -0.32
C LEU A 83 -13.40 7.85 0.42
N GLN A 84 -13.48 8.53 1.57
CA GLN A 84 -14.74 8.70 2.30
C GLN A 84 -15.78 9.46 1.47
N ILE A 85 -15.39 10.56 0.83
CA ILE A 85 -16.28 11.32 -0.08
C ILE A 85 -16.81 10.40 -1.19
N LYS A 86 -15.95 9.56 -1.76
CA LYS A 86 -16.36 8.60 -2.79
C LYS A 86 -17.32 7.55 -2.24
N GLY A 87 -17.04 7.00 -1.06
CA GLY A 87 -17.85 5.95 -0.42
C GLY A 87 -19.24 6.41 0.03
N GLN A 88 -19.41 7.72 0.31
CA GLN A 88 -20.70 8.32 0.67
C GLN A 88 -21.54 8.72 -0.55
N HIS A 89 -21.00 8.61 -1.76
CA HIS A 89 -21.72 9.05 -2.96
C HIS A 89 -22.89 8.09 -3.28
N PRO A 90 -24.14 8.59 -3.39
CA PRO A 90 -25.36 7.76 -3.46
C PRO A 90 -25.47 6.89 -4.72
N GLN A 91 -24.67 7.17 -5.76
CA GLN A 91 -24.63 6.42 -7.02
C GLN A 91 -23.56 5.31 -7.06
N VAL A 92 -22.89 5.01 -5.95
CA VAL A 92 -21.85 3.99 -5.89
C VAL A 92 -22.47 2.64 -5.54
N ASP A 93 -22.22 1.64 -6.38
CA ASP A 93 -22.71 0.28 -6.18
C ASP A 93 -22.17 -0.35 -4.87
N PRO A 94 -22.90 -1.29 -4.26
CA PRO A 94 -22.50 -1.90 -2.98
C PRO A 94 -21.11 -2.55 -2.99
N GLY A 95 -20.68 -3.10 -4.14
CA GLY A 95 -19.36 -3.72 -4.29
C GLY A 95 -18.24 -2.70 -4.21
N THR A 96 -18.38 -1.59 -4.93
CA THR A 96 -17.46 -0.45 -4.86
C THR A 96 -17.48 0.19 -3.47
N GLN A 97 -18.63 0.29 -2.80
CA GLN A 97 -18.67 0.78 -1.42
C GLN A 97 -17.86 -0.11 -0.46
N MET A 98 -17.97 -1.43 -0.60
CA MET A 98 -17.21 -2.38 0.22
C MET A 98 -15.70 -2.25 -0.05
N LEU A 99 -15.31 -2.13 -1.33
CA LEU A 99 -13.92 -1.90 -1.73
C LEU A 99 -13.38 -0.60 -1.12
N VAL A 100 -14.13 0.50 -1.21
CA VAL A 100 -13.75 1.80 -0.64
C VAL A 100 -13.55 1.68 0.87
N LYS A 101 -14.46 1.00 1.59
CA LYS A 101 -14.32 0.76 3.03
C LYS A 101 -13.06 -0.04 3.37
N ALA A 102 -12.76 -1.09 2.61
CA ALA A 102 -11.54 -1.88 2.81
C ALA A 102 -10.29 -1.02 2.61
N LEU A 103 -10.23 -0.24 1.53
CA LEU A 103 -9.11 0.67 1.27
C LEU A 103 -8.95 1.72 2.38
N ILE A 104 -10.04 2.30 2.88
CA ILE A 104 -9.99 3.26 4.00
C ILE A 104 -9.34 2.62 5.23
N ILE A 105 -9.69 1.38 5.57
CA ILE A 105 -9.10 0.66 6.71
C ILE A 105 -7.59 0.48 6.50
N ASP A 106 -7.16 0.06 5.31
CA ASP A 106 -5.73 -0.11 4.99
C ASP A 106 -4.97 1.21 5.15
N TRP A 107 -5.51 2.32 4.63
CA TRP A 107 -4.90 3.65 4.75
C TRP A 107 -4.91 4.19 6.18
N ILE A 108 -5.92 3.87 7.00
CA ILE A 108 -5.93 4.22 8.42
C ILE A 108 -4.87 3.43 9.19
N ASN A 109 -4.70 2.14 8.90
CA ASN A 109 -3.65 1.34 9.51
C ASN A 109 -2.26 1.90 9.19
N TYR A 110 -2.05 2.38 7.95
CA TYR A 110 -0.83 3.08 7.60
C TYR A 110 -0.65 4.39 8.38
N ALA A 111 -1.71 5.19 8.52
CA ALA A 111 -1.67 6.42 9.30
C ALA A 111 -1.30 6.14 10.77
N ASN A 112 -1.87 5.10 11.38
CA ASN A 112 -1.55 4.69 12.75
C ASN A 112 -0.08 4.29 12.87
N LEU A 113 0.46 3.53 11.91
CA LEU A 113 1.88 3.19 11.88
C LEU A 113 2.78 4.45 11.81
N LEU A 114 2.40 5.46 11.04
CA LEU A 114 3.15 6.72 10.98
C LEU A 114 3.12 7.46 12.33
N ILE A 115 1.97 7.49 13.00
CA ILE A 115 1.83 8.10 14.34
C ILE A 115 2.69 7.37 15.36
N ASP A 116 2.63 6.04 15.39
CA ASP A 116 3.42 5.21 16.32
C ASP A 116 4.92 5.37 16.07
N SER A 117 5.33 5.42 14.79
CA SER A 117 6.72 5.68 14.41
C SER A 117 7.19 7.06 14.86
N GLU A 118 6.36 8.10 14.73
CA GLU A 118 6.69 9.46 15.16
C GLU A 118 6.76 9.57 16.68
N ASN A 119 5.81 8.98 17.41
CA ASN A 119 5.81 8.94 18.86
C ASN A 119 7.05 8.21 19.41
N SER A 120 7.47 7.12 18.75
CA SER A 120 8.67 6.37 19.14
C SER A 120 9.97 7.16 18.94
N LYS A 121 10.03 8.04 17.93
CA LYS A 121 11.19 8.93 17.71
C LYS A 121 11.28 10.04 18.73
N ASN A 122 10.14 10.57 19.18
CA ASN A 122 10.06 11.64 20.18
C ASN A 122 10.24 11.14 21.63
N ALA A 123 10.41 9.82 21.82
CA ALA A 123 10.62 9.19 23.13
C ALA A 123 12.11 9.05 23.52
N TYR A 124 13.03 9.51 22.69
CA TYR A 124 14.49 9.55 22.92
C TYR A 124 15.04 10.95 22.70
#